data_AF-A0A2E2U7A8-F1
#
_entry.id   AF-A0A2E2U7A8-F1
#
_cell.length_a   1.000
_cell.length_b   1.000
_cell.length_c   1.000
_cell.angle_alpha   90.00
_cell.angle_beta   90.00
_cell.angle_gamma   90.00
#
_symmetry.space_group_name_H-M   'P 1'
#
loop_
_entity.id
_entity.type
_entity.pdbx_description
1 polymer ?
#
loop_
_entity_poly.entity_id
_entity_poly.type
_entity_poly.pdbx_seq_one_letter_code
_entity_poly.pdbx_strand_id
1 'polypeptide(L)'
;MLSYQVYKIVHVVSIVLFFSMFAKAAYAAKSEKMDKISTGIFLVLILIGGFGLMARLGIGKGGGWPVWIYLKLAIWTIVGAVGHISLKRFPQHSVKVFWGSVGLLTVASYLANYKPF
;
A
#
# COMPACT_ATOMS: atom_id res chain seq x y z
N MET A 1 -9.33 -20.30 10.09
CA MET A 1 -8.42 -19.21 9.63
C MET A 1 -8.39 -19.17 8.10
N LEU A 2 -8.33 -17.99 7.45
CA LEU A 2 -8.44 -17.83 5.98
C LEU A 2 -7.23 -18.36 5.19
N SER A 3 -7.43 -18.91 3.99
CA SER A 3 -6.33 -19.49 3.19
C SER A 3 -5.32 -18.44 2.71
N TYR A 4 -4.11 -18.87 2.35
CA TYR A 4 -3.09 -18.00 1.74
C TYR A 4 -3.63 -17.29 0.50
N GLN A 5 -4.42 -17.99 -0.33
CA GLN A 5 -5.00 -17.43 -1.55
C GLN A 5 -5.97 -16.30 -1.24
N VAL A 6 -6.79 -16.42 -0.18
CA VAL A 6 -7.69 -15.34 0.24
C VAL A 6 -6.91 -14.09 0.64
N TYR A 7 -5.86 -14.22 1.46
CA TYR A 7 -5.03 -13.07 1.82
C TYR A 7 -4.34 -12.44 0.61
N LYS A 8 -3.91 -13.26 -0.36
CA LYS A 8 -3.30 -12.77 -1.60
C LYS A 8 -4.29 -11.94 -2.42
N ILE A 9 -5.52 -12.44 -2.57
CA ILE A 9 -6.60 -11.73 -3.28
C ILE A 9 -6.90 -10.41 -2.57
N VAL A 10 -7.15 -10.44 -1.25
CA VAL A 10 -7.44 -9.23 -0.47
C VAL A 10 -6.32 -8.20 -0.61
N HIS A 11 -5.06 -8.63 -0.49
CA HIS A 11 -3.92 -7.73 -0.60
C HIS A 11 -3.86 -7.06 -1.98
N VAL A 12 -3.86 -7.85 -3.06
CA VAL A 12 -3.69 -7.34 -4.43
C VAL A 12 -4.87 -6.48 -4.87
N VAL A 13 -6.11 -6.92 -4.61
CA VAL A 13 -7.30 -6.15 -4.97
C VAL A 13 -7.32 -4.80 -4.24
N SER A 14 -6.93 -4.78 -2.96
CA SER A 14 -6.87 -3.53 -2.19
C SER A 14 -5.82 -2.56 -2.72
N ILE A 15 -4.67 -3.06 -3.20
CA ILE A 15 -3.66 -2.22 -3.88
C ILE A 15 -4.27 -1.57 -5.13
N VAL A 16 -4.91 -2.37 -5.99
CA VAL A 16 -5.51 -1.85 -7.23
C VAL A 16 -6.55 -0.78 -6.93
N LEU A 17 -7.45 -1.03 -5.97
CA LEU A 17 -8.48 -0.08 -5.58
C LEU A 17 -7.92 1.18 -4.94
N PHE A 18 -6.90 1.05 -4.09
CA PHE A 18 -6.18 2.20 -3.50
C PHE A 18 -5.60 3.10 -4.59
N PHE A 19 -4.82 2.54 -5.52
CA PHE A 19 -4.17 3.33 -6.58
C PHE A 19 -5.17 3.89 -7.58
N SER A 20 -6.28 3.20 -7.84
CA SER A 20 -7.38 3.71 -8.69
C SER A 20 -8.03 4.97 -8.09
N MET A 21 -8.40 4.91 -6.81
CA MET A 21 -8.98 6.06 -6.12
C MET A 21 -7.98 7.19 -5.92
N PHE A 22 -6.72 6.86 -5.65
CA PHE A 22 -5.67 7.86 -5.54
C PHE A 22 -5.41 8.56 -6.87
N ALA A 23 -5.33 7.81 -7.98
CA ALA A 23 -5.21 8.39 -9.32
C ALA A 23 -6.36 9.37 -9.59
N LYS A 24 -7.61 8.94 -9.36
CA LYS A 24 -8.80 9.78 -9.55
C LYS A 24 -8.66 11.11 -8.79
N ALA A 25 -8.37 11.04 -7.49
CA ALA A 25 -8.25 12.23 -6.65
C ALA A 25 -7.05 13.12 -7.05
N ALA A 26 -5.94 12.50 -7.49
CA ALA A 26 -4.74 13.21 -7.90
C ALA A 26 -4.97 14.00 -9.19
N TYR A 27 -5.51 13.37 -10.24
CA TYR A 27 -5.78 14.02 -11.52
C TYR A 27 -6.93 15.04 -11.44
N ALA A 28 -7.90 14.84 -10.55
CA ALA A 28 -8.92 15.84 -10.28
C ALA A 28 -8.41 17.04 -9.46
N ALA A 29 -7.18 16.96 -8.92
CA ALA A 29 -6.62 17.92 -7.94
C ALA A 29 -7.58 18.21 -6.77
N LYS A 30 -8.47 17.26 -6.48
CA LYS A 30 -9.58 17.38 -5.54
C LYS A 30 -9.84 16.01 -4.93
N SER A 31 -9.97 15.97 -3.62
CA SER A 31 -10.25 14.74 -2.87
C SER A 31 -11.54 14.89 -2.08
N GLU A 32 -12.53 14.08 -2.44
CA GLU A 32 -13.83 14.05 -1.77
C GLU A 32 -13.76 13.22 -0.49
N LYS A 33 -14.79 13.35 0.37
CA LYS A 33 -14.87 12.59 1.63
C LYS A 33 -14.80 11.09 1.37
N MET A 34 -15.48 10.62 0.33
CA MET A 34 -15.50 9.21 -0.06
C MET A 34 -14.10 8.71 -0.45
N ASP A 35 -13.32 9.51 -1.19
CA ASP A 35 -11.97 9.11 -1.62
C ASP A 35 -11.05 8.87 -0.43
N LYS A 36 -11.12 9.74 0.59
CA LYS A 36 -10.30 9.64 1.80
C LYS A 36 -10.67 8.40 2.62
N ILE A 37 -11.96 8.15 2.78
CA ILE A 37 -12.45 6.97 3.51
C ILE A 37 -12.06 5.69 2.76
N SER A 38 -12.32 5.62 1.46
CA SER A 38 -12.02 4.45 0.64
C SER A 38 -10.51 4.16 0.60
N THR A 39 -9.67 5.17 0.33
CA THR A 39 -8.20 4.98 0.32
C THR A 39 -7.66 4.58 1.69
N GLY A 40 -8.21 5.13 2.79
CA GLY A 40 -7.88 4.68 4.15
C GLY A 40 -8.25 3.22 4.40
N ILE A 41 -9.46 2.80 4.03
CA ILE A 41 -9.92 1.40 4.15
C ILE A 41 -9.02 0.47 3.33
N PHE A 42 -8.76 0.82 2.07
CA PHE A 42 -7.92 -0.01 1.20
C PHE A 42 -6.50 -0.11 1.75
N LEU A 43 -5.93 0.95 2.30
CA LEU A 43 -4.61 0.89 2.95
C LEU A 43 -4.60 -0.09 4.13
N VAL A 44 -5.64 -0.08 4.96
CA VAL A 44 -5.79 -1.05 6.06
C VAL A 44 -5.88 -2.48 5.52
N LEU A 45 -6.67 -2.71 4.46
CA LEU A 45 -6.80 -4.03 3.84
C LEU A 45 -5.50 -4.50 3.16
N ILE A 46 -4.71 -3.58 2.59
CA ILE A 46 -3.35 -3.88 2.11
C ILE A 46 -2.51 -4.42 3.27
N LEU A 47 -2.48 -3.74 4.42
CA LEU A 47 -1.70 -4.19 5.58
C LEU A 47 -2.21 -5.52 6.13
N ILE A 48 -3.53 -5.69 6.31
CA ILE A 48 -4.13 -6.95 6.79
C ILE A 48 -3.82 -8.11 5.84
N GLY A 49 -3.95 -7.90 4.52
CA GLY A 49 -3.58 -8.89 3.52
C GLY A 49 -2.10 -9.25 3.58
N GLY A 50 -1.22 -8.25 3.73
CA GLY A 50 0.23 -8.44 3.83
C GLY A 50 0.65 -9.24 5.07
N PHE A 51 0.14 -8.86 6.25
CA PHE A 51 0.41 -9.59 7.49
C PHE A 51 -0.21 -10.99 7.49
N GLY A 52 -1.40 -11.15 6.90
CA GLY A 52 -2.02 -12.46 6.71
C GLY A 52 -1.15 -13.39 5.86
N LEU A 53 -0.56 -12.88 4.77
CA LEU A 53 0.40 -13.63 3.95
C LEU A 53 1.65 -14.01 4.75
N MET A 54 2.21 -13.10 5.54
CA MET A 54 3.36 -13.39 6.40
C MET A 54 3.07 -14.51 7.40
N ALA A 55 1.92 -14.45 8.07
CA ALA A 55 1.50 -15.48 9.03
C ALA A 55 1.36 -16.86 8.37
N ARG A 56 0.89 -16.91 7.11
CA ARG A 56 0.78 -18.14 6.33
C ARG A 56 2.12 -18.69 5.84
N LEU A 57 3.11 -17.82 5.64
CA LEU A 57 4.47 -18.21 5.30
C LEU A 57 5.32 -18.56 6.54
N GLY A 58 4.76 -18.47 7.76
CA GLY A 58 5.49 -18.74 9.00
C GLY A 58 6.54 -17.69 9.36
N ILE A 59 6.50 -16.53 8.70
CA ILE A 59 7.45 -15.43 8.93
C ILE A 59 7.15 -14.80 10.31
N GLY A 60 8.20 -14.63 11.13
CA GLY A 60 8.11 -13.96 12.43
C GLY A 60 7.80 -14.86 13.64
N LYS A 61 7.86 -16.19 13.48
CA LYS A 61 7.59 -17.15 14.58
C LYS A 61 8.77 -17.46 15.51
N GLY A 62 9.97 -16.97 15.23
CA GLY A 62 11.16 -17.30 16.05
C GLY A 62 12.40 -16.41 15.85
N GLY A 63 12.34 -15.44 14.95
CA GLY A 63 13.35 -14.42 14.72
C GLY A 63 12.68 -13.13 14.25
N GLY A 64 13.36 -11.99 14.37
CA GLY A 64 12.86 -10.70 13.86
C GLY A 64 12.46 -10.78 12.38
N TRP A 65 11.77 -9.77 11.87
CA TRP A 65 11.38 -9.77 10.47
C TRP A 65 12.60 -9.56 9.56
N PRO A 66 12.64 -10.22 8.38
CA PRO A 66 13.59 -9.87 7.33
C PRO A 66 13.52 -8.38 6.97
N VAL A 67 14.64 -7.81 6.53
CA VAL A 67 14.76 -6.36 6.27
C VAL A 67 13.78 -5.91 5.18
N TRP A 68 13.52 -6.73 4.16
CA TRP A 68 12.53 -6.39 3.11
C TRP A 68 11.11 -6.16 3.65
N ILE A 69 10.74 -6.74 4.79
CA ILE A 69 9.42 -6.53 5.41
C ILE A 69 9.34 -5.14 6.02
N TYR A 70 10.37 -4.74 6.76
CA TYR A 70 10.46 -3.40 7.32
C TYR A 70 10.43 -2.34 6.23
N LEU A 71 11.16 -2.56 5.13
CA LEU A 71 11.14 -1.66 3.97
C LEU A 71 9.74 -1.55 3.35
N LYS A 72 9.03 -2.67 3.17
CA LYS A 72 7.65 -2.63 2.66
C LYS A 72 6.70 -1.89 3.57
N LEU A 73 6.81 -2.09 4.88
CA LEU A 73 5.98 -1.37 5.84
C LEU A 73 6.26 0.13 5.78
N ALA A 74 7.53 0.53 5.72
CA ALA A 74 7.91 1.91 5.52
C ALA A 74 7.30 2.48 4.22
N ILE A 75 7.36 1.74 3.11
CA ILE A 75 6.74 2.14 1.84
C ILE A 75 5.24 2.37 2.00
N TRP A 76 4.50 1.42 2.58
CA TRP A 76 3.04 1.55 2.74
C TRP A 76 2.66 2.71 3.66
N THR A 77 3.43 2.93 4.73
CA THR A 77 3.24 4.10 5.62
C THR A 77 3.48 5.41 4.87
N ILE A 78 4.57 5.51 4.10
CA ILE A 78 4.90 6.70 3.31
C ILE A 78 3.80 6.96 2.26
N VAL A 79 3.43 5.95 1.47
CA VAL A 79 2.40 6.08 0.43
C VAL A 79 1.06 6.51 1.02
N GLY A 80 0.65 5.91 2.14
CA GLY A 80 -0.60 6.25 2.83
C GLY A 80 -0.62 7.69 3.35
N ALA A 81 0.45 8.11 4.04
CA ALA A 81 0.56 9.44 4.62
C ALA A 81 0.73 10.53 3.56
N VAL A 82 1.68 10.34 2.66
CA VAL A 82 2.01 11.33 1.62
C VAL A 82 0.82 11.51 0.67
N GLY A 83 0.12 10.44 0.28
CA GLY A 83 -1.06 10.54 -0.58
C GLY A 83 -2.17 11.40 0.03
N HIS A 84 -2.46 11.24 1.33
CA HIS A 84 -3.47 12.07 2.00
C HIS A 84 -3.03 13.53 2.18
N ILE A 85 -1.75 13.74 2.54
CA ILE A 85 -1.20 15.08 2.75
C ILE A 85 -1.13 15.85 1.43
N SER A 86 -0.67 15.24 0.36
CA SER A 86 -0.52 15.89 -0.95
C SER A 86 -1.87 16.35 -1.50
N LEU A 87 -2.89 15.51 -1.40
CA LEU A 87 -4.24 15.84 -1.89
C LEU A 87 -4.89 16.99 -1.11
N LYS A 88 -4.51 17.22 0.15
CA LYS A 88 -5.07 18.28 0.99
C LYS A 88 -4.25 19.57 0.95
N ARG A 89 -2.92 19.48 1.01
CA ARG A 89 -2.02 20.64 1.18
C ARG A 89 -1.31 21.07 -0.09
N PHE A 90 -1.10 20.16 -1.04
CA PHE A 90 -0.32 20.42 -2.25
C PHE A 90 -1.00 19.86 -3.50
N PRO A 91 -2.26 20.25 -3.79
CA PRO A 91 -3.03 19.69 -4.91
C PRO A 91 -2.34 19.89 -6.27
N GLN A 92 -1.52 20.93 -6.44
CA GLN A 92 -0.74 21.18 -7.65
C GLN A 92 0.38 20.15 -7.90
N HIS A 93 0.77 19.38 -6.88
CA HIS A 93 1.80 18.33 -6.98
C HIS A 93 1.22 16.92 -6.92
N SER A 94 -0.10 16.77 -6.81
CA SER A 94 -0.79 15.49 -6.59
C SER A 94 -0.42 14.43 -7.62
N VAL A 95 -0.35 14.79 -8.90
CA VAL A 95 -0.01 13.87 -10.00
C VAL A 95 1.45 13.41 -9.90
N LYS A 96 2.38 14.30 -9.54
CA LYS A 96 3.79 13.93 -9.32
C LYS A 96 3.92 12.96 -8.14
N VAL A 97 3.19 13.23 -7.06
CA VAL A 97 3.16 12.37 -5.87
C VAL A 97 2.54 11.00 -6.19
N PHE A 98 1.47 10.96 -7.00
CA PHE A 98 0.89 9.71 -7.47
C PHE A 98 1.91 8.85 -8.21
N TRP A 99 2.62 9.42 -9.20
CA TRP A 99 3.65 8.69 -9.95
C TRP A 99 4.84 8.28 -9.08
N GLY A 100 5.25 9.12 -8.12
CA GLY A 100 6.23 8.72 -7.10
C GLY A 100 5.76 7.52 -6.28
N SER A 101 4.47 7.47 -5.93
CA SER A 101 3.86 6.35 -5.21
C SER A 101 3.78 5.08 -6.06
N VAL A 102 3.60 5.20 -7.39
CA VAL A 102 3.69 4.08 -8.33
C VAL A 102 5.14 3.55 -8.41
N GLY A 103 6.13 4.42 -8.35
CA GLY A 103 7.54 4.03 -8.21
C GLY A 103 7.77 3.22 -6.92
N LEU A 104 7.26 3.70 -5.78
CA LEU A 104 7.32 2.97 -4.51
C LEU A 104 6.58 1.63 -4.54
N LEU A 105 5.42 1.56 -5.21
CA LEU A 105 4.70 0.30 -5.45
C LEU A 105 5.57 -0.70 -6.23
N THR A 106 6.30 -0.23 -7.24
CA THR A 106 7.21 -1.05 -8.03
C THR A 106 8.33 -1.62 -7.15
N VAL A 107 8.92 -0.80 -6.28
CA VAL A 107 9.93 -1.24 -5.30
C VAL A 107 9.33 -2.26 -4.32
N ALA A 108 8.13 -2.00 -3.78
CA ALA A 108 7.46 -2.95 -2.88
C ALA A 108 7.17 -4.29 -3.56
N SER A 109 6.79 -4.28 -4.84
CA SER A 109 6.60 -5.48 -5.66
C SER A 109 7.91 -6.23 -5.86
N TYR A 110 9.00 -5.54 -6.20
CA TYR A 110 10.34 -6.13 -6.30
C TYR A 110 10.75 -6.82 -4.98
N LEU A 111 10.63 -6.11 -3.85
CA LEU A 111 10.92 -6.66 -2.53
C LEU A 111 10.06 -7.90 -2.20
N ALA A 112 8.84 -7.99 -2.72
CA ALA A 112 7.97 -9.14 -2.49
C ALA A 112 8.35 -10.39 -3.26
N ASN A 113 8.81 -10.22 -4.49
CA ASN A 113 9.11 -11.32 -5.38
C ASN A 113 10.50 -11.87 -5.13
N TYR A 114 11.49 -10.97 -4.98
CA TYR A 114 12.88 -11.37 -4.81
C TYR A 114 13.30 -11.56 -3.36
N LYS A 115 12.57 -10.94 -2.41
CA LYS A 115 12.87 -10.99 -0.97
C LYS A 115 14.36 -10.82 -0.69
N PRO A 116 15.01 -9.80 -1.28
CA PRO A 116 16.43 -9.58 -1.01
C PRO A 116 16.56 -9.33 0.50
N PHE A 117 17.61 -9.87 1.13
CA PHE A 117 17.99 -9.70 2.54
C PHE A 117 16.92 -10.05 3.61
#